data_AF-A0A4D7AWH1-F1
#
_entry.id   AF-A0A4D7AWH1-F1
#
_cell.length_a   1.000
_cell.length_b   1.000
_cell.length_c   1.000
_cell.angle_alpha   90.00
_cell.angle_beta   90.00
_cell.angle_gamma   90.00
#
_symmetry.space_group_name_H-M   'P 1'
#
loop_
_entity.id
_entity.type
_entity.pdbx_description
1 polymer ?
#
loop_
_entity_poly.entity_id
_entity_poly.type
_entity_poly.pdbx_seq_one_letter_code
_entity_poly.pdbx_strand_id
1 'polypeptide(L)'
;MERLLALIDRYRASGMELSGDCYPYDAFSTRIGETTYDEGFLERYCTQYSAIEICEGMYKGQRCTERLFHELRQTAPDTLTVCHVMKAEDVALALSHPAIMLASDGLMDRGQGHPRGAGAFPRLLCRYVAAGKMNLDDAVAKMSAMPAQKLGLTRKGTLRKGADADIVIFDMDRIRDCATFEHPDRPPEGIEWVLIGGKIAVEHGTVKQSSLGRAIRA
;
A
#
# COMPACT_ATOMS: atom_id res chain seq x y z
N MET A 1 -3.22 -7.78 -16.61
CA MET A 1 -1.86 -7.51 -16.06
C MET A 1 -0.72 -8.19 -16.84
N GLU A 2 -0.83 -9.44 -17.28
CA GLU A 2 0.26 -10.21 -17.93
C GLU A 2 1.06 -9.46 -19.01
N ARG A 3 0.38 -8.79 -19.94
CA ARG A 3 1.03 -8.03 -21.03
C ARG A 3 1.95 -6.91 -20.51
N LEU A 4 1.57 -6.25 -19.41
CA LEU A 4 2.37 -5.19 -18.81
C LEU A 4 3.65 -5.78 -18.18
N LEU A 5 3.53 -6.90 -17.46
CA LEU A 5 4.67 -7.56 -16.83
C LEU A 5 5.65 -8.11 -17.86
N ALA A 6 5.15 -8.73 -18.93
CA ALA A 6 5.99 -9.18 -20.06
C ALA A 6 6.72 -8.01 -20.74
N LEU A 7 6.11 -6.82 -20.78
CA LEU A 7 6.77 -5.62 -21.29
C LEU A 7 7.87 -5.14 -20.33
N ILE A 8 7.62 -5.17 -19.03
CA ILE A 8 8.62 -4.85 -18.00
C ILE A 8 9.83 -5.78 -18.14
N ASP A 9 9.62 -7.09 -18.26
CA ASP A 9 10.70 -8.06 -18.43
C ASP A 9 11.51 -7.81 -19.70
N ARG A 10 10.83 -7.51 -20.81
CA ARG A 10 11.51 -7.19 -22.07
C ARG A 10 12.46 -6.00 -21.94
N TYR A 11 12.02 -4.90 -21.32
CA TYR A 11 12.86 -3.72 -21.13
C TYR A 11 13.98 -3.96 -20.12
N ARG A 12 13.72 -4.75 -19.07
CA ARG A 12 14.77 -5.16 -18.13
C ARG A 12 15.84 -6.01 -18.82
N ALA A 13 15.44 -6.94 -19.68
CA ALA A 13 16.36 -7.75 -20.48
C ALA A 13 17.21 -6.93 -21.46
N SER A 14 16.73 -5.76 -21.90
CA SER A 14 17.52 -4.81 -22.70
C SER A 14 18.45 -3.91 -21.85
N GLY A 15 18.56 -4.16 -20.55
CA GLY A 15 19.43 -3.41 -19.64
C GLY A 15 18.80 -2.16 -19.01
N MET A 16 17.50 -1.91 -19.19
CA MET A 16 16.83 -0.78 -18.53
C MET A 16 16.51 -1.12 -17.07
N GLU A 17 16.81 -0.19 -16.16
CA GLU A 17 16.46 -0.30 -14.73
C GLU A 17 14.98 0.04 -14.47
N LEU A 18 14.09 -0.84 -14.93
CA LEU A 18 12.65 -0.70 -14.77
C LEU A 18 12.15 -1.53 -13.58
N SER A 19 11.35 -0.90 -12.72
CA SER A 19 10.67 -1.50 -11.57
C SER A 19 9.34 -0.79 -11.36
N GLY A 20 8.43 -1.43 -10.62
CA GLY A 20 7.19 -0.81 -10.15
C GLY A 20 6.93 -1.12 -8.69
N ASP A 21 5.81 -0.64 -8.19
CA ASP A 21 5.29 -1.00 -6.88
C ASP A 21 3.80 -1.30 -6.95
N CYS A 22 3.28 -1.97 -5.92
CA CYS A 22 1.88 -2.35 -5.82
C CYS A 22 1.48 -2.47 -4.35
N TYR A 23 0.26 -2.04 -4.01
CA TYR A 23 -0.39 -2.32 -2.73
C TYR A 23 -1.29 -3.57 -2.83
N PRO A 24 -1.44 -4.35 -1.74
CA PRO A 24 -2.17 -5.63 -1.77
C PRO A 24 -3.69 -5.49 -1.62
N TYR A 25 -4.28 -4.57 -2.38
CA TYR A 25 -5.72 -4.29 -2.41
C TYR A 25 -6.19 -4.07 -3.84
N ASP A 26 -7.45 -4.40 -4.09
CA ASP A 26 -8.17 -4.36 -5.36
C ASP A 26 -9.08 -3.13 -5.50
N ALA A 27 -8.79 -2.09 -4.73
CA ALA A 27 -9.38 -0.76 -4.85
C ALA A 27 -8.28 0.29 -4.73
N PHE A 28 -8.46 1.43 -5.42
CA PHE A 28 -7.58 2.58 -5.25
C PHE A 28 -8.26 3.63 -4.35
N SER A 29 -7.49 4.58 -3.84
CA SER A 29 -8.04 5.72 -3.09
C SER A 29 -7.39 7.02 -3.51
N THR A 30 -8.23 8.05 -3.55
CA THR A 30 -7.86 9.41 -3.88
C THR A 30 -9.00 10.37 -3.51
N ARG A 31 -8.84 11.67 -3.76
CA ARG A 31 -9.89 12.65 -3.52
C ARG A 31 -10.86 12.75 -4.70
N ILE A 32 -12.11 13.07 -4.44
CA ILE A 32 -13.14 13.07 -5.49
C ILE A 32 -12.88 14.12 -6.58
N GLY A 33 -12.17 15.20 -6.27
CA GLY A 33 -11.79 16.26 -7.22
C GLY A 33 -10.63 15.91 -8.15
N GLU A 34 -10.00 14.75 -8.00
CA GLU A 34 -8.77 14.41 -8.72
C GLU A 34 -9.04 14.03 -10.19
N THR A 35 -8.00 14.19 -11.02
CA THR A 35 -8.08 14.03 -12.50
C THR A 35 -8.37 12.60 -12.94
N THR A 36 -8.15 11.63 -12.07
CA THR A 36 -8.53 10.24 -12.30
C THR A 36 -10.03 10.08 -12.57
N TYR A 37 -10.84 11.03 -12.06
CA TYR A 37 -12.28 11.09 -12.19
C TYR A 37 -12.77 12.13 -13.21
N ASP A 38 -11.87 12.68 -14.04
CA ASP A 38 -12.28 13.58 -15.12
C ASP A 38 -13.11 12.86 -16.19
N GLU A 39 -13.63 13.62 -17.16
CA GLU A 39 -14.49 13.12 -18.22
C GLU A 39 -13.94 11.84 -18.89
N GLY A 40 -14.83 10.87 -19.09
CA GLY A 40 -14.48 9.55 -19.65
C GLY A 40 -13.97 8.52 -18.64
N PHE A 41 -13.93 8.82 -17.33
CA PHE A 41 -13.42 7.85 -16.35
C PHE A 41 -14.29 6.59 -16.21
N LEU A 42 -15.61 6.71 -16.38
CA LEU A 42 -16.54 5.58 -16.30
C LEU A 42 -16.26 4.56 -17.41
N GLU A 43 -16.03 5.03 -18.63
CA GLU A 43 -15.65 4.21 -19.77
C GLU A 43 -14.25 3.63 -19.58
N ARG A 44 -13.29 4.47 -19.14
CA ARG A 44 -11.89 4.08 -18.93
C ARG A 44 -11.74 2.95 -17.89
N TYR A 45 -12.54 2.99 -16.83
CA TYR A 45 -12.54 1.95 -15.80
C TYR A 45 -13.64 0.90 -15.99
N CYS A 46 -14.45 1.02 -17.05
CA CYS A 46 -15.61 0.17 -17.32
C CYS A 46 -16.51 0.01 -16.09
N THR A 47 -16.90 1.13 -15.48
CA THR A 47 -17.54 1.19 -14.16
C THR A 47 -18.73 2.15 -14.11
N GLN A 48 -19.34 2.27 -12.93
CA GLN A 48 -20.42 3.21 -12.61
C GLN A 48 -20.03 4.04 -11.37
N TYR A 49 -20.73 5.15 -11.13
CA TYR A 49 -20.53 5.97 -9.93
C TYR A 49 -20.62 5.17 -8.61
N SER A 50 -21.43 4.11 -8.59
CA SER A 50 -21.59 3.23 -7.42
C SER A 50 -20.32 2.45 -7.04
N ALA A 51 -19.32 2.35 -7.92
CA ALA A 51 -18.02 1.77 -7.58
C ALA A 51 -17.20 2.68 -6.65
N ILE A 52 -17.51 3.98 -6.59
CA ILE A 52 -16.89 4.94 -5.69
C ILE A 52 -17.60 4.86 -4.34
N GLU A 53 -16.83 4.73 -3.27
CA GLU A 53 -17.26 4.79 -1.88
C GLU A 53 -16.74 6.09 -1.26
N ILE A 54 -17.62 6.83 -0.59
CA ILE A 54 -17.26 8.08 0.09
C ILE A 54 -16.70 7.75 1.48
N CYS A 55 -15.50 8.23 1.79
CA CYS A 55 -14.82 7.89 3.05
C CYS A 55 -15.05 8.90 4.17
N GLU A 56 -15.60 10.08 3.86
CA GLU A 56 -15.61 11.23 4.76
C GLU A 56 -16.92 12.02 4.73
N GLY A 57 -17.08 12.89 5.72
CA GLY A 57 -18.21 13.80 5.80
C GLY A 57 -19.55 13.12 6.01
N MET A 58 -20.63 13.83 5.68
CA MET A 58 -22.00 13.38 5.92
C MET A 58 -22.42 12.13 5.13
N TYR A 59 -21.70 11.81 4.06
CA TYR A 59 -21.97 10.67 3.18
C TYR A 59 -21.01 9.50 3.40
N LYS A 60 -20.19 9.52 4.45
CA LYS A 60 -19.25 8.45 4.77
C LYS A 60 -19.91 7.07 4.75
N GLY A 61 -19.24 6.11 4.10
CA GLY A 61 -19.66 4.72 3.95
C GLY A 61 -20.70 4.48 2.86
N GLN A 62 -21.17 5.53 2.18
CA GLN A 62 -22.13 5.39 1.09
C GLN A 62 -21.43 5.18 -0.25
N ARG A 63 -22.07 4.36 -1.10
CA ARG A 63 -21.71 4.30 -2.52
C ARG A 63 -22.20 5.57 -3.22
N CYS A 64 -21.36 6.10 -4.10
CA CYS A 64 -21.62 7.36 -4.78
C CYS A 64 -22.73 7.21 -5.82
N THR A 65 -23.38 8.33 -6.12
CA THR A 65 -24.33 8.48 -7.24
C THR A 65 -23.82 9.60 -8.13
N GLU A 66 -24.29 9.69 -9.38
CA GLU A 66 -23.94 10.80 -10.27
C GLU A 66 -24.19 12.17 -9.62
N ARG A 67 -25.36 12.32 -8.98
CA ARG A 67 -25.73 13.54 -8.23
C ARG A 67 -24.70 13.86 -7.13
N LEU A 68 -24.38 12.89 -6.27
CA LEU A 68 -23.41 13.06 -5.18
C LEU A 68 -22.00 13.34 -5.71
N PHE A 69 -21.62 12.69 -6.82
CA PHE A 69 -20.32 12.89 -7.44
C PHE A 69 -20.13 14.34 -7.90
N HIS A 70 -21.12 14.90 -8.61
CA HIS A 70 -21.06 16.29 -9.05
C HIS A 70 -21.17 17.28 -7.89
N GLU A 71 -22.04 17.01 -6.90
CA GLU A 71 -22.16 17.81 -5.68
C GLU A 71 -20.81 17.90 -4.95
N LEU A 72 -20.23 16.75 -4.58
CA LEU A 72 -18.99 16.69 -3.81
C LEU A 72 -17.79 17.25 -4.59
N ARG A 73 -17.71 17.04 -5.91
CA ARG A 73 -16.65 17.67 -6.72
C ARG A 73 -16.72 19.20 -6.73
N GLN A 74 -17.92 19.77 -6.61
CA GLN A 74 -18.10 21.23 -6.57
C GLN A 74 -17.89 21.80 -5.16
N THR A 75 -18.39 21.13 -4.13
CA THR A 75 -18.47 21.70 -2.77
C THR A 75 -17.38 21.20 -1.83
N ALA A 76 -16.85 20.00 -2.05
CA ALA A 76 -15.89 19.34 -1.18
C ALA A 76 -14.92 18.45 -2.00
N PRO A 77 -14.15 19.01 -2.95
CA PRO A 77 -13.29 18.24 -3.86
C PRO A 77 -12.22 17.42 -3.15
N ASP A 78 -11.86 17.81 -1.91
CA ASP A 78 -10.89 17.09 -1.08
C ASP A 78 -11.44 15.84 -0.37
N THR A 79 -12.73 15.53 -0.53
CA THR A 79 -13.36 14.35 0.07
C THR A 79 -12.65 13.08 -0.39
N LEU A 80 -12.12 12.30 0.56
CA LEU A 80 -11.51 11.00 0.28
C LEU A 80 -12.54 10.01 -0.25
N THR A 81 -12.11 9.23 -1.24
CA THR A 81 -12.88 8.18 -1.86
C THR A 81 -12.06 6.90 -1.99
N VAL A 82 -12.76 5.77 -2.04
CA VAL A 82 -12.22 4.48 -2.47
C VAL A 82 -12.98 4.04 -3.71
N CYS A 83 -12.28 3.65 -4.77
CA CYS A 83 -12.90 3.19 -6.01
C CYS A 83 -12.59 1.71 -6.25
N HIS A 84 -13.64 0.89 -6.25
CA HIS A 84 -13.57 -0.57 -6.32
C HIS A 84 -13.64 -1.04 -7.77
N VAL A 85 -12.53 -0.94 -8.50
CA VAL A 85 -12.48 -1.20 -9.96
C VAL A 85 -11.34 -2.13 -10.40
N MET A 86 -10.50 -2.59 -9.47
CA MET A 86 -9.38 -3.46 -9.81
C MET A 86 -9.76 -4.92 -9.59
N LYS A 87 -9.02 -5.83 -10.24
CA LYS A 87 -9.20 -7.27 -10.07
C LYS A 87 -8.14 -7.81 -9.10
N ALA A 88 -8.56 -8.58 -8.11
CA ALA A 88 -7.66 -9.20 -7.15
C ALA A 88 -6.59 -10.11 -7.81
N GLU A 89 -6.93 -10.76 -8.92
CA GLU A 89 -6.00 -11.59 -9.71
C GLU A 89 -4.88 -10.78 -10.35
N ASP A 90 -5.19 -9.59 -10.87
CA ASP A 90 -4.19 -8.68 -11.46
C ASP A 90 -3.24 -8.13 -10.39
N VAL A 91 -3.77 -7.83 -9.18
CA VAL A 91 -2.98 -7.41 -8.02
C VAL A 91 -2.05 -8.53 -7.55
N ALA A 92 -2.57 -9.75 -7.43
CA ALA A 92 -1.78 -10.90 -7.03
C ALA A 92 -0.67 -11.21 -8.04
N LEU A 93 -0.98 -11.12 -9.34
CA LEU A 93 0.00 -11.31 -10.39
C LEU A 93 1.09 -10.23 -10.34
N ALA A 94 0.72 -8.95 -10.17
CA ALA A 94 1.68 -7.85 -10.00
C ALA A 94 2.61 -8.08 -8.79
N LEU A 95 2.04 -8.43 -7.62
CA LEU A 95 2.83 -8.65 -6.40
C LEU A 95 3.77 -9.85 -6.52
N SER A 96 3.41 -10.88 -7.28
CA SER A 96 4.28 -12.04 -7.51
C SER A 96 5.50 -11.72 -8.39
N HIS A 97 5.45 -10.64 -9.17
CA HIS A 97 6.48 -10.32 -10.15
C HIS A 97 7.80 -9.82 -9.52
N PRO A 98 8.99 -10.28 -9.93
CA PRO A 98 10.27 -9.95 -9.30
C PRO A 98 10.69 -8.47 -9.43
N ALA A 99 10.10 -7.72 -10.36
CA ALA A 99 10.37 -6.29 -10.54
C ALA A 99 9.42 -5.37 -9.74
N ILE A 100 8.47 -5.92 -9.00
CA ILE A 100 7.44 -5.16 -8.28
C ILE A 100 7.73 -5.16 -6.78
N MET A 101 7.88 -3.97 -6.20
CA MET A 101 8.04 -3.73 -4.77
C MET A 101 6.68 -3.60 -4.10
N LEU A 102 6.65 -3.75 -2.77
CA LEU A 102 5.47 -3.41 -1.99
C LEU A 102 5.49 -1.92 -1.65
N ALA A 103 4.37 -1.23 -1.88
CA ALA A 103 4.12 0.11 -1.37
C ALA A 103 2.71 0.18 -0.80
N SER A 104 2.47 1.01 0.22
CA SER A 104 1.13 1.14 0.79
C SER A 104 0.23 2.06 -0.03
N ASP A 105 0.79 3.11 -0.65
CA ASP A 105 0.02 4.22 -1.24
C ASP A 105 -1.00 4.81 -0.21
N GLY A 106 -0.59 4.84 1.05
CA GLY A 106 -1.46 5.22 2.16
C GLY A 106 -1.86 6.70 2.10
N LEU A 107 -3.16 6.94 1.98
CA LEU A 107 -3.77 8.26 2.12
C LEU A 107 -4.81 8.17 3.24
N MET A 108 -4.57 8.89 4.34
CA MET A 108 -5.39 8.87 5.54
C MET A 108 -5.62 10.30 6.01
N ASP A 109 -6.85 10.65 6.35
CA ASP A 109 -7.20 11.89 7.04
C ASP A 109 -8.11 11.57 8.22
N ARG A 110 -7.70 11.99 9.43
CA ARG A 110 -8.44 11.77 10.70
C ARG A 110 -9.03 10.36 10.86
N GLY A 111 -8.23 9.33 10.56
CA GLY A 111 -8.62 7.92 10.66
C GLY A 111 -9.56 7.44 9.55
N GLN A 112 -9.75 8.22 8.49
CA GLN A 112 -10.51 7.88 7.29
C GLN A 112 -9.61 7.71 6.09
N GLY A 113 -10.02 6.87 5.14
CA GLY A 113 -9.26 6.59 3.93
C GLY A 113 -9.30 5.11 3.57
N HIS A 114 -8.25 4.64 2.92
CA HIS A 114 -8.16 3.25 2.48
C HIS A 114 -7.38 2.40 3.50
N PRO A 115 -7.81 1.16 3.83
CA PRO A 115 -7.12 0.28 4.78
C PRO A 115 -5.66 -0.05 4.44
N ARG A 116 -5.20 0.29 3.22
CA ARG A 116 -3.82 0.09 2.78
C ARG A 116 -2.83 0.95 3.56
N GLY A 117 -3.29 2.07 4.12
CA GLY A 117 -2.48 2.94 4.96
C GLY A 117 -1.96 2.26 6.23
N ALA A 118 -2.77 1.39 6.86
CA ALA A 118 -2.39 0.67 8.08
C ALA A 118 -2.10 -0.83 7.84
N GLY A 119 -2.63 -1.42 6.77
CA GLY A 119 -2.65 -2.87 6.57
C GLY A 119 -1.73 -3.43 5.49
N ALA A 120 -1.15 -2.63 4.59
CA ALA A 120 -0.47 -3.16 3.40
C ALA A 120 0.64 -4.19 3.69
N PHE A 121 1.56 -3.88 4.60
CA PHE A 121 2.69 -4.77 4.92
C PHE A 121 2.25 -6.05 5.62
N PRO A 122 1.46 -6.00 6.71
CA PRO A 122 0.86 -7.19 7.33
C PRO A 122 0.02 -8.02 6.36
N ARG A 123 -0.74 -7.38 5.46
CA ARG A 123 -1.61 -8.06 4.49
C ARG A 123 -0.81 -8.90 3.51
N LEU A 124 0.36 -8.42 3.05
CA LEU A 124 1.23 -9.25 2.22
C LEU A 124 1.66 -10.52 2.98
N LEU A 125 2.07 -10.37 4.24
CA LEU A 125 2.49 -11.52 5.08
C LEU A 125 1.34 -12.50 5.34
N CYS A 126 0.17 -12.03 5.81
CA CYS A 126 -0.91 -12.93 6.20
C CYS A 126 -1.76 -13.46 5.03
N ARG A 127 -1.86 -12.75 3.90
CA ARG A 127 -2.68 -13.18 2.75
C ARG A 127 -1.90 -13.84 1.62
N TYR A 128 -0.60 -13.54 1.51
CA TYR A 128 0.25 -14.11 0.45
C TYR A 128 1.24 -15.13 1.01
N VAL A 129 1.99 -14.78 2.05
CA VAL A 129 2.99 -15.70 2.61
C VAL A 129 2.32 -16.86 3.37
N ALA A 130 1.44 -16.56 4.34
CA ALA A 130 0.76 -17.60 5.11
C ALA A 130 -0.14 -18.52 4.25
N ALA A 131 -0.60 -18.02 3.10
CA ALA A 131 -1.39 -18.80 2.13
C ALA A 131 -0.53 -19.59 1.12
N GLY A 132 0.81 -19.54 1.24
CA GLY A 132 1.73 -20.25 0.33
C GLY A 132 1.82 -19.66 -1.08
N LYS A 133 1.34 -18.43 -1.30
CA LYS A 133 1.37 -17.77 -2.61
C LYS A 133 2.68 -17.02 -2.89
N MET A 134 3.50 -16.80 -1.85
CA MET A 134 4.76 -16.09 -1.91
C MET A 134 5.69 -16.59 -0.80
N ASN A 135 6.98 -16.74 -1.07
CA ASN A 135 7.93 -17.07 -0.01
C ASN A 135 8.14 -15.87 0.93
N LEU A 136 8.46 -16.15 2.19
CA LEU A 136 8.74 -15.10 3.17
C LEU A 136 9.91 -14.21 2.71
N ASP A 137 10.97 -14.81 2.17
CA ASP A 137 12.16 -14.09 1.69
C ASP A 137 11.82 -13.12 0.56
N ASP A 138 10.97 -13.53 -0.39
CA ASP A 138 10.49 -12.68 -1.49
C ASP A 138 9.65 -11.52 -0.95
N ALA A 139 8.74 -11.79 -0.01
CA ALA A 139 7.91 -10.77 0.62
C ALA A 139 8.78 -9.74 1.37
N VAL A 140 9.75 -10.22 2.18
CA VAL A 140 10.68 -9.37 2.92
C VAL A 140 11.53 -8.54 1.95
N ALA A 141 12.06 -9.13 0.88
CA ALA A 141 12.85 -8.40 -0.12
C ALA A 141 12.05 -7.26 -0.76
N LYS A 142 10.78 -7.51 -1.12
CA LYS A 142 9.87 -6.52 -1.72
C LYS A 142 9.58 -5.31 -0.83
N MET A 143 9.70 -5.46 0.49
CA MET A 143 9.44 -4.40 1.46
C MET A 143 10.70 -3.87 2.16
N SER A 144 11.90 -4.34 1.79
CA SER A 144 13.16 -3.94 2.41
C SER A 144 14.29 -3.74 1.38
N ALA A 145 14.93 -4.82 0.94
CA ALA A 145 16.10 -4.78 0.08
C ALA A 145 15.82 -4.17 -1.30
N MET A 146 14.68 -4.48 -1.92
CA MET A 146 14.34 -3.97 -3.25
C MET A 146 14.13 -2.44 -3.25
N PRO A 147 13.31 -1.84 -2.35
CA PRO A 147 13.23 -0.37 -2.24
C PRO A 147 14.57 0.28 -1.91
N ALA A 148 15.35 -0.32 -0.98
CA ALA A 148 16.66 0.21 -0.62
C ALA A 148 17.63 0.24 -1.81
N GLN A 149 17.65 -0.82 -2.62
CA GLN A 149 18.45 -0.88 -3.84
C GLN A 149 17.98 0.17 -4.86
N LYS A 150 16.67 0.25 -5.12
CA LYS A 150 16.10 1.21 -6.09
C LYS A 150 16.41 2.67 -5.75
N LEU A 151 16.48 2.98 -4.45
CA LEU A 151 16.76 4.32 -3.93
C LEU A 151 18.24 4.56 -3.59
N GLY A 152 19.14 3.60 -3.84
CA GLY A 152 20.57 3.76 -3.55
C GLY A 152 20.93 3.76 -2.05
N LEU A 153 20.08 3.22 -1.19
CA LEU A 153 20.23 3.23 0.27
C LEU A 153 21.17 2.12 0.75
N THR A 154 22.47 2.29 0.52
CA THR A 154 23.49 1.25 0.74
C THR A 154 23.58 0.72 2.18
N ARG A 155 23.12 1.47 3.18
CA ARG A 155 23.11 1.07 4.60
C ARG A 155 21.75 0.57 5.09
N LYS A 156 20.74 0.43 4.23
CA LYS A 156 19.37 0.07 4.62
C LYS A 156 18.86 -1.16 3.88
N GLY A 157 17.71 -1.67 4.31
CA GLY A 157 16.97 -2.75 3.65
C GLY A 157 17.57 -4.14 3.79
N THR A 158 18.72 -4.30 4.46
CA THR A 158 19.38 -5.61 4.69
C THR A 158 19.93 -5.71 6.11
N LEU A 159 19.85 -6.90 6.71
CA LEU A 159 20.45 -7.19 8.01
C LEU A 159 21.90 -7.63 7.83
N ARG A 160 22.82 -6.67 7.89
CA ARG A 160 24.27 -6.92 7.80
C ARG A 160 25.07 -5.97 8.69
N LYS A 161 26.27 -6.40 9.09
CA LYS A 161 27.19 -5.55 9.85
C LYS A 161 27.45 -4.23 9.10
N GLY A 162 27.28 -3.10 9.79
CA GLY A 162 27.46 -1.75 9.24
C GLY A 162 26.20 -1.11 8.64
N ALA A 163 25.12 -1.88 8.45
CA ALA A 163 23.81 -1.32 8.12
C ALA A 163 23.21 -0.54 9.31
N ASP A 164 22.25 0.33 9.01
CA ASP A 164 21.40 0.94 10.02
C ASP A 164 20.53 -0.15 10.66
N ALA A 165 20.38 -0.10 11.99
CA ALA A 165 19.56 -1.05 12.74
C ALA A 165 18.06 -0.69 12.66
N ASP A 166 17.53 -0.67 11.43
CA ASP A 166 16.11 -0.57 11.14
C ASP A 166 15.55 -1.99 11.01
N ILE A 167 14.88 -2.47 12.07
CA ILE A 167 14.55 -3.89 12.25
C ILE A 167 13.09 -4.02 12.64
N VAL A 168 12.38 -4.98 12.05
CA VAL A 168 11.04 -5.37 12.48
C VAL A 168 11.09 -6.81 12.97
N ILE A 169 10.55 -7.06 14.15
CA ILE A 169 10.33 -8.39 14.71
C ILE A 169 8.83 -8.63 14.71
N PHE A 170 8.41 -9.72 14.08
CA PHE A 170 7.00 -10.08 13.95
C PHE A 170 6.82 -11.59 14.07
N ASP A 171 5.63 -11.99 14.49
CA ASP A 171 5.23 -13.38 14.64
C ASP A 171 4.36 -13.79 13.43
N MET A 172 4.82 -14.75 12.64
CA MET A 172 4.11 -15.23 11.44
C MET A 172 2.77 -15.92 11.76
N ASP A 173 2.62 -16.52 12.93
CA ASP A 173 1.37 -17.16 13.35
C ASP A 173 0.34 -16.11 13.78
N ARG A 174 0.81 -14.98 14.32
CA ARG A 174 -0.03 -13.89 14.86
C ARG A 174 -0.22 -12.69 13.92
N ILE A 175 0.58 -12.54 12.88
CA ILE A 175 0.53 -11.36 12.00
C ILE A 175 -0.83 -11.23 11.30
N ARG A 176 -1.53 -10.11 11.46
CA ARG A 176 -2.85 -9.86 10.83
C ARG A 176 -2.99 -8.42 10.35
N ASP A 177 -3.65 -8.26 9.19
CA ASP A 177 -4.14 -6.96 8.73
C ASP A 177 -5.54 -6.69 9.31
N CYS A 178 -5.63 -5.83 10.33
CA CYS A 178 -6.90 -5.57 11.00
C CYS A 178 -7.67 -4.38 10.39
N ALA A 179 -7.03 -3.62 9.51
CA ALA A 179 -7.64 -2.51 8.79
C ALA A 179 -8.66 -2.99 7.75
N THR A 180 -9.84 -2.40 7.78
CA THR A 180 -10.96 -2.69 6.87
C THR A 180 -11.42 -1.40 6.19
N PHE A 181 -12.26 -1.47 5.16
CA PHE A 181 -12.81 -0.25 4.55
C PHE A 181 -13.65 0.58 5.55
N GLU A 182 -14.36 -0.09 6.45
CA GLU A 182 -15.15 0.57 7.52
C GLU A 182 -14.27 1.20 8.61
N HIS A 183 -13.15 0.52 8.94
CA HIS A 183 -12.19 0.95 9.95
C HIS A 183 -10.76 0.89 9.39
N PRO A 184 -10.35 1.89 8.59
CA PRO A 184 -9.13 1.83 7.79
C PRO A 184 -7.84 2.08 8.56
N ASP A 185 -7.94 2.62 9.78
CA ASP A 185 -6.82 2.99 10.64
C ASP A 185 -6.50 1.96 11.74
N ARG A 186 -7.21 0.82 11.76
CA ARG A 186 -6.97 -0.22 12.77
C ARG A 186 -5.53 -0.73 12.69
N PRO A 187 -4.79 -0.73 13.82
CA PRO A 187 -3.42 -1.21 13.85
C PRO A 187 -3.36 -2.71 13.57
N PRO A 188 -2.29 -3.20 12.94
CA PRO A 188 -2.11 -4.64 12.74
C PRO A 188 -1.72 -5.34 14.04
N GLU A 189 -1.91 -6.66 14.05
CA GLU A 189 -1.46 -7.54 15.13
C GLU A 189 -0.20 -8.30 14.73
N GLY A 190 0.54 -8.83 15.72
CA GLY A 190 1.71 -9.68 15.49
C GLY A 190 3.02 -8.95 15.19
N ILE A 191 3.04 -7.62 15.16
CA ILE A 191 4.27 -6.82 15.17
C ILE A 191 4.75 -6.69 16.62
N GLU A 192 5.84 -7.36 16.97
CA GLU A 192 6.38 -7.36 18.33
C GLU A 192 7.28 -6.16 18.58
N TRP A 193 8.18 -5.86 17.64
CA TRP A 193 9.13 -4.76 17.79
C TRP A 193 9.37 -4.07 16.46
N VAL A 194 9.49 -2.75 16.52
CA VAL A 194 10.06 -1.95 15.43
C VAL A 194 11.19 -1.14 16.01
N LEU A 195 12.38 -1.30 15.45
CA LEU A 195 13.56 -0.53 15.78
C LEU A 195 13.88 0.40 14.61
N ILE A 196 14.24 1.65 14.93
CA ILE A 196 14.73 2.63 13.97
C ILE A 196 16.09 3.11 14.48
N GLY A 197 17.14 2.87 13.69
CA GLY A 197 18.52 3.16 14.10
C GLY A 197 18.94 2.49 15.41
N GLY A 198 18.38 1.31 15.72
CA GLY A 198 18.67 0.53 16.92
C GLY A 198 17.90 0.96 18.17
N LYS A 199 16.99 1.92 18.06
CA LYS A 199 16.13 2.37 19.17
C LYS A 199 14.70 1.87 18.96
N ILE A 200 14.03 1.51 20.05
CA ILE A 200 12.66 0.98 20.02
C ILE A 200 11.67 2.10 19.65
N ALA A 201 11.05 1.96 18.48
CA ALA A 201 9.97 2.82 18.00
C ALA A 201 8.60 2.24 18.40
N VAL A 202 8.45 0.91 18.29
CA VAL A 202 7.24 0.16 18.65
C VAL A 202 7.62 -1.05 19.49
N GLU A 203 6.83 -1.32 20.52
CA GLU A 203 6.92 -2.50 21.39
C GLU A 203 5.50 -3.04 21.61
N HIS A 204 5.29 -4.32 21.27
CA HIS A 204 4.03 -5.04 21.37
C HIS A 204 2.83 -4.25 20.84
N GLY A 205 2.93 -3.76 19.60
CA GLY A 205 1.90 -2.96 18.94
C GLY A 205 1.74 -1.53 19.46
N THR A 206 2.49 -1.11 20.48
CA THR A 206 2.41 0.24 21.06
C THR A 206 3.57 1.10 20.58
N VAL A 207 3.26 2.26 19.98
CA VAL A 207 4.26 3.27 19.62
C VAL A 207 4.86 3.85 20.89
N LYS A 208 6.18 3.72 21.05
CA LYS A 208 6.94 4.28 22.18
C LYS A 208 7.62 5.59 21.81
N GLN A 209 8.14 5.69 20.59
CA GLN A 209 8.78 6.89 20.10
C GLN A 209 8.55 7.06 18.60
N SER A 210 7.91 8.16 18.20
CA SER A 210 7.56 8.46 16.81
C SER A 210 8.57 9.34 16.07
N SER A 211 9.61 9.83 16.75
CA SER A 211 10.56 10.84 16.24
C SER A 211 11.99 10.31 16.01
N LEU A 212 12.16 9.00 15.85
CA LEU A 212 13.47 8.37 15.64
C LEU A 212 14.01 8.49 14.21
N GLY A 213 13.15 8.85 13.26
CA GLY A 213 13.50 8.97 11.84
C GLY A 213 14.47 10.11 11.56
N ARG A 214 15.19 9.99 10.45
CA ARG A 214 16.06 11.04 9.90
C ARG A 214 15.80 11.20 8.42
N ALA A 215 15.91 12.44 7.93
CA ALA A 215 15.88 12.69 6.49
C ALA A 215 17.04 11.94 5.81
N ILE A 216 16.73 11.26 4.71
CA ILE A 216 17.72 10.64 3.84
C ILE A 216 18.12 11.65 2.77
N ARG A 217 19.42 11.91 2.67
CA ARG A 217 19.98 12.80 1.64
C ARG A 217 20.60 11.91 0.57
N ALA A 218 20.17 12.12 -0.68
CA ALA A 218 20.76 11.53 -1.87
C ALA A 218 22.02 12.30 -2.28
#